data_AF-A0A5R9M491-F1
#
_entry.id   AF-A0A5R9M491-F1
#
_cell.length_a   1.000
_cell.length_b   1.000
_cell.length_c   1.000
_cell.angle_alpha   90.00
_cell.angle_beta   90.00
_cell.angle_gamma   90.00
#
_symmetry.space_group_name_H-M   'P 1'
#
loop_
_entity.id
_entity.type
_entity.pdbx_description
1 polymer ?
#
loop_
_entity_poly.entity_id
_entity_poly.type
_entity_poly.pdbx_seq_one_letter_code
_entity_poly.pdbx_strand_id
1 'polypeptide(L)'
;MRALSRFPGNLIRRLRGPDERLGVRLLLTAAVCAVATVPFAFVLVLVEAHWGPLHRADRSAAENLHRAALDHPAWVTVLRFLTNGLWSPTVMRLLVAAVVVWLLYRRAWRLAAWAAVTAALSSMVGVMVKTAVERARPQLPDPVAHAPGYSFPSGHAMTATTSCGVLLLVLLPLVPRGLRALPWAAAVISVVGVGYTRVALGVHWASDVVGGWLLGLAVLAATTAAFQAWRQEAGLAHTSPAQGLEPELDTPHTAPEPALHLGHHPTDENPSPTDTKEDDSRP
;
A
#
# COMPACT_ATOMS: atom_id res chain seq x y z
N MET A 1 -2.41 64.51 11.37
CA MET A 1 -2.58 63.46 12.40
C MET A 1 -2.91 62.13 11.72
N ARG A 2 -2.13 61.09 12.05
CA ARG A 2 -2.37 59.65 11.90
C ARG A 2 -2.37 59.02 10.50
N ALA A 3 -1.17 58.60 10.12
CA ALA A 3 -0.90 57.37 9.40
C ALA A 3 -1.33 56.13 10.22
N LEU A 4 -1.39 54.98 9.53
CA LEU A 4 -1.39 53.58 10.01
C LEU A 4 -2.74 52.86 10.07
N SER A 5 -3.07 52.17 8.97
CA SER A 5 -3.77 50.88 9.01
C SER A 5 -3.34 49.99 7.83
N ARG A 6 -2.11 49.50 7.86
CA ARG A 6 -1.66 48.36 7.03
C ARG A 6 -1.36 47.18 7.95
N PHE A 7 -2.26 46.19 7.92
CA PHE A 7 -2.18 44.76 8.29
C PHE A 7 -1.29 44.28 9.47
N PRO A 8 -1.78 43.26 10.22
CA PRO A 8 -1.25 41.92 9.94
C PRO A 8 -2.28 40.79 10.10
N GLY A 9 -3.21 40.66 9.15
CA GLY A 9 -4.00 39.42 8.99
C GLY A 9 -3.16 38.24 8.46
N ASN A 10 -1.95 38.51 7.95
CA ASN A 10 -1.10 37.51 7.31
C ASN A 10 -0.09 36.82 8.25
N LEU A 11 0.09 37.32 9.48
CA LEU A 11 1.04 36.71 10.43
C LEU A 11 0.44 35.50 11.16
N ILE A 12 -0.85 35.57 11.53
CA ILE A 12 -1.56 34.46 12.17
C ILE A 12 -1.71 33.26 11.22
N ARG A 13 -1.82 33.51 9.90
CA ARG A 13 -1.87 32.45 8.89
C ARG A 13 -0.51 31.78 8.64
N ARG A 14 0.60 32.42 9.03
CA ARG A 14 1.97 31.86 9.01
C ARG A 14 2.32 31.11 10.30
N LEU A 15 1.58 31.31 11.39
CA LEU A 15 1.80 30.68 12.70
C LEU A 15 0.92 29.46 12.97
N ARG A 16 -0.11 29.18 12.14
CA ARG A 16 -0.63 27.81 11.98
C ARG A 16 0.39 27.01 11.18
N GLY A 17 1.48 26.69 11.86
CA GLY A 17 2.75 26.31 11.26
C GLY A 17 2.72 24.94 10.56
N PRO A 18 3.79 24.64 9.80
CA PRO A 18 4.10 23.30 9.30
C PRO A 18 3.88 22.19 10.34
N ASP A 19 4.09 22.50 11.62
CA ASP A 19 3.99 21.57 12.75
C ASP A 19 2.55 21.09 13.05
N GLU A 20 1.52 21.93 12.88
CA GLU A 20 0.12 21.48 13.03
C GLU A 20 -0.27 20.51 11.91
N ARG A 21 0.21 20.79 10.69
CA ARG A 21 -0.02 19.92 9.53
C ARG A 21 0.75 18.61 9.68
N LEU A 22 1.95 18.65 10.24
CA LEU A 22 2.75 17.47 10.57
C LEU A 22 2.07 16.62 11.64
N GLY A 23 1.57 17.23 12.72
CA GLY A 23 0.86 16.54 13.80
C GLY A 23 -0.40 15.82 13.32
N VAL A 24 -1.23 16.49 12.50
CA VAL A 24 -2.44 15.87 11.90
C VAL A 24 -2.07 14.72 10.96
N ARG A 25 -0.99 14.85 10.17
CA ARG A 25 -0.52 13.78 9.27
C ARG A 25 -0.04 12.55 10.04
N LEU A 26 0.76 12.77 11.08
CA LEU A 26 1.24 11.68 11.95
C LEU A 26 0.08 10.96 12.63
N LEU A 27 -0.93 11.70 13.10
CA LEU A 27 -2.14 11.14 13.70
C LEU A 27 -2.96 10.31 12.69
N LEU A 28 -3.15 10.80 11.47
CA LEU A 28 -3.88 10.06 10.43
C LEU A 28 -3.13 8.81 9.99
N THR A 29 -1.82 8.90 9.79
CA THR A 29 -0.95 7.74 9.51
C THR A 29 -0.98 6.72 10.64
N ALA A 30 -0.87 7.17 11.89
CA ALA A 30 -0.96 6.30 13.06
C ALA A 30 -2.34 5.64 13.16
N ALA A 31 -3.43 6.38 12.90
CA ALA A 31 -4.78 5.84 12.88
C ALA A 31 -4.96 4.76 11.80
N VAL A 32 -4.46 5.00 10.58
CA VAL A 32 -4.51 4.02 9.48
C VAL A 32 -3.73 2.75 9.83
N CYS A 33 -2.54 2.89 10.43
CA CYS A 33 -1.76 1.74 10.88
C CYS A 33 -2.45 1.00 12.04
N ALA A 34 -3.08 1.73 12.96
CA ALA A 34 -3.76 1.17 14.12
C ALA A 34 -4.96 0.29 13.74
N VAL A 35 -5.67 0.61 12.65
CA VAL A 35 -6.82 -0.17 12.16
C VAL A 35 -6.48 -1.64 11.89
N ALA A 36 -5.25 -1.95 11.46
CA ALA A 36 -4.81 -3.34 11.25
C ALA A 36 -3.99 -3.89 12.44
N THR A 37 -3.13 -3.07 13.03
CA THR A 37 -2.22 -3.50 14.10
C THR A 37 -2.94 -3.79 15.42
N VAL A 38 -3.94 -2.99 15.81
CA VAL A 38 -4.66 -3.19 17.07
C VAL A 38 -5.48 -4.48 17.04
N PRO A 39 -6.30 -4.75 15.99
CA PRO A 39 -6.98 -6.04 15.89
C PRO A 39 -6.01 -7.22 15.78
N PHE A 40 -4.87 -7.06 15.09
CA PHE A 40 -3.85 -8.10 15.03
C PHE A 40 -3.32 -8.44 16.43
N ALA A 41 -2.92 -7.43 17.20
CA ALA A 41 -2.43 -7.61 18.56
C ALA A 41 -3.50 -8.25 19.47
N PHE A 42 -4.77 -7.86 19.30
CA PHE A 42 -5.87 -8.48 20.02
C PHE A 42 -6.00 -9.98 19.69
N VAL A 43 -6.02 -10.35 18.40
CA VAL A 43 -6.08 -11.76 17.99
C VAL A 43 -4.87 -12.53 18.48
N LEU A 44 -3.66 -11.96 18.38
CA LEU A 44 -2.43 -12.54 18.89
C LEU A 44 -2.54 -12.85 20.39
N VAL A 45 -3.00 -11.88 21.20
CA VAL A 45 -3.19 -12.08 22.65
C VAL A 45 -4.20 -13.18 22.93
N LEU A 46 -5.31 -13.24 22.20
CA LEU A 46 -6.30 -14.31 22.39
C LEU A 46 -5.75 -15.70 22.04
N VAL A 47 -4.89 -15.78 21.02
CA VAL A 47 -4.22 -17.02 20.61
C VAL A 47 -3.21 -17.48 21.66
N GLU A 48 -2.34 -16.58 22.12
CA GLU A 48 -1.33 -16.82 23.15
C GLU A 48 -1.95 -17.15 24.52
N ALA A 49 -3.02 -16.46 24.89
CA ALA A 49 -3.76 -16.73 26.12
C ALA A 49 -4.58 -18.02 26.06
N HIS A 50 -4.56 -18.76 24.93
CA HIS A 50 -5.34 -19.97 24.70
C HIS A 50 -6.83 -19.79 25.05
N TRP A 51 -7.42 -18.65 24.69
CA TRP A 51 -8.75 -18.28 25.14
C TRP A 51 -9.81 -19.29 24.63
N GLY A 52 -10.48 -19.97 25.56
CA GLY A 52 -11.37 -21.10 25.26
C GLY A 52 -12.46 -20.82 24.21
N PRO A 53 -13.15 -19.66 24.23
CA PRO A 53 -14.10 -19.28 23.16
C PRO A 53 -13.48 -19.20 21.77
N LEU A 54 -12.29 -18.60 21.62
CA LEU A 54 -11.60 -18.54 20.33
C LEU A 54 -11.23 -19.95 19.85
N HIS A 55 -10.68 -20.78 20.74
CA HIS A 55 -10.32 -22.15 20.38
C HIS A 55 -11.52 -23.00 19.94
N ARG A 56 -12.68 -22.82 20.60
CA ARG A 56 -13.95 -23.46 20.19
C ARG A 56 -14.43 -22.97 18.82
N ALA A 57 -14.37 -21.67 18.57
CA ALA A 57 -14.73 -21.09 17.28
C ALA A 57 -13.81 -21.60 16.16
N ASP A 58 -12.50 -21.62 16.40
CA ASP A 58 -11.50 -22.16 15.47
C ASP A 58 -11.75 -23.63 15.14
N ARG A 59 -12.01 -24.44 16.17
CA ARG A 59 -12.28 -25.87 16.00
C ARG A 59 -13.57 -26.11 15.23
N SER A 60 -14.65 -25.42 15.60
CA SER A 60 -15.93 -25.55 14.90
C SER A 60 -15.83 -25.13 13.43
N ALA A 61 -15.12 -24.03 13.14
CA ALA A 61 -14.87 -23.62 11.76
C ALA A 61 -14.06 -24.67 11.00
N ALA A 62 -12.94 -25.13 11.56
CA ALA A 62 -12.08 -26.13 10.92
C ALA A 62 -12.84 -27.43 10.63
N GLU A 63 -13.56 -27.98 11.61
CA GLU A 63 -14.32 -29.23 11.45
C GLU A 63 -15.46 -29.09 10.43
N ASN A 64 -16.22 -27.99 10.47
CA ASN A 64 -17.35 -27.80 9.56
C ASN A 64 -16.91 -27.60 8.11
N LEU A 65 -15.90 -26.76 7.88
CA LEU A 65 -15.38 -26.54 6.53
C LEU A 65 -14.65 -27.79 6.00
N HIS A 66 -13.92 -28.50 6.85
CA HIS A 66 -13.21 -29.71 6.45
C HIS A 66 -14.17 -30.84 6.10
N ARG A 67 -15.21 -31.07 6.91
CA ARG A 67 -16.25 -32.06 6.62
C ARG A 67 -16.95 -31.78 5.28
N ALA A 68 -17.37 -30.52 5.07
CA ALA A 68 -17.97 -30.11 3.80
C ALA A 68 -17.03 -30.31 2.60
N ALA A 69 -15.71 -30.22 2.81
CA ALA A 69 -14.74 -30.52 1.76
C ALA A 69 -14.63 -32.02 1.50
N LEU A 70 -14.62 -32.85 2.55
CA LEU A 70 -14.55 -34.32 2.44
C LEU A 70 -15.77 -34.92 1.71
N ASP A 71 -16.94 -34.34 1.89
CA ASP A 71 -18.18 -34.76 1.20
C ASP A 71 -18.07 -34.63 -0.33
N HIS A 72 -17.09 -33.85 -0.83
CA HIS A 72 -16.88 -33.57 -2.25
C HIS A 72 -15.39 -33.71 -2.65
N PRO A 73 -14.91 -34.92 -3.00
CA PRO A 73 -13.49 -35.13 -3.34
C PRO A 73 -12.95 -34.27 -4.50
N ALA A 74 -13.82 -33.97 -5.49
CA ALA A 74 -13.49 -33.04 -6.58
C ALA A 74 -13.23 -31.62 -6.05
N TRP A 75 -13.98 -31.19 -5.03
CA TRP A 75 -13.79 -29.89 -4.39
C TRP A 75 -12.44 -29.80 -3.69
N VAL A 76 -12.02 -30.84 -2.96
CA VAL A 76 -10.67 -30.90 -2.35
C VAL A 76 -9.57 -30.74 -3.40
N THR A 77 -9.72 -31.38 -4.56
CA THR A 77 -8.77 -31.26 -5.67
C THR A 77 -8.69 -29.82 -6.19
N VAL A 78 -9.83 -29.17 -6.38
CA VAL A 78 -9.90 -27.76 -6.79
C VAL A 78 -9.24 -26.86 -5.75
N LEU A 79 -9.55 -27.03 -4.46
CA LEU A 79 -8.96 -26.22 -3.39
C LEU A 79 -7.44 -26.38 -3.33
N ARG A 80 -6.93 -27.61 -3.48
CA ARG A 80 -5.50 -27.89 -3.55
C ARG A 80 -4.85 -27.22 -4.76
N PHE A 81 -5.48 -27.31 -5.94
CA PHE A 81 -4.98 -26.66 -7.14
C PHE A 81 -4.93 -25.14 -6.98
N LEU A 82 -5.98 -24.54 -6.43
CA LEU A 82 -6.03 -23.10 -6.18
C LEU A 82 -4.95 -22.68 -5.19
N THR A 83 -4.86 -23.31 -4.02
CA THR A 83 -3.91 -22.87 -2.98
C THR A 83 -2.44 -23.18 -3.29
N ASN A 84 -2.14 -24.26 -4.04
CA ASN A 84 -0.77 -24.66 -4.35
C ASN A 84 -0.30 -24.13 -5.73
N GLY A 85 -1.23 -23.79 -6.61
CA GLY A 85 -0.96 -23.15 -7.89
C GLY A 85 -1.17 -21.64 -7.79
N LEU A 86 -2.35 -21.20 -8.25
CA LEU A 86 -2.69 -19.79 -8.47
C LEU A 86 -2.45 -18.90 -7.24
N TRP A 87 -2.85 -19.37 -6.07
CA TRP A 87 -2.79 -18.64 -4.80
C TRP A 87 -1.62 -19.05 -3.91
N SER A 88 -0.65 -19.78 -4.47
CA SER A 88 0.54 -20.12 -3.71
C SER A 88 1.36 -18.86 -3.36
N PRO A 89 2.02 -18.84 -2.20
CA PRO A 89 2.91 -17.74 -1.83
C PRO A 89 4.02 -17.53 -2.85
N THR A 90 4.45 -18.59 -3.54
CA THR A 90 5.46 -18.50 -4.59
C THR A 90 4.93 -17.73 -5.80
N VAL A 91 3.77 -18.11 -6.34
CA VAL A 91 3.17 -17.39 -7.48
C VAL A 91 2.89 -15.93 -7.12
N MET A 92 2.31 -15.67 -5.95
CA MET A 92 2.02 -14.30 -5.50
C MET A 92 3.27 -13.44 -5.33
N ARG A 93 4.39 -14.02 -4.86
CA ARG A 93 5.68 -13.33 -4.78
C ARG A 93 6.31 -13.10 -6.16
N LEU A 94 6.17 -14.07 -7.08
CA LEU A 94 6.63 -13.92 -8.46
C LEU A 94 5.87 -12.82 -9.20
N LEU A 95 4.55 -12.69 -8.98
CA LEU A 95 3.76 -11.58 -9.54
C LEU A 95 4.25 -10.22 -9.04
N VAL A 96 4.52 -10.10 -7.73
CA VAL A 96 5.11 -8.88 -7.18
C VAL A 96 6.51 -8.62 -7.75
N ALA A 97 7.35 -9.65 -7.87
CA ALA A 97 8.67 -9.53 -8.47
C ALA A 97 8.61 -9.08 -9.94
N ALA A 98 7.66 -9.61 -10.71
CA ALA A 98 7.43 -9.19 -12.10
C ALA A 98 7.01 -7.71 -12.17
N VAL A 99 6.13 -7.26 -11.28
CA VAL A 99 5.76 -5.84 -11.17
C VAL A 99 6.96 -4.98 -10.76
N VAL A 100 7.80 -5.44 -9.83
CA VAL A 100 9.05 -4.74 -9.48
C VAL A 100 9.94 -4.59 -10.70
N VAL A 101 10.22 -5.67 -11.45
CA VAL A 101 11.03 -5.62 -12.68
C VAL A 101 10.42 -4.66 -13.71
N TRP A 102 9.11 -4.72 -13.91
CA TRP A 102 8.40 -3.80 -14.79
C TRP A 102 8.54 -2.33 -14.34
N LEU A 103 8.44 -2.04 -13.04
CA LEU A 103 8.65 -0.69 -12.49
C LEU A 103 10.10 -0.21 -12.69
N LEU A 104 11.10 -1.08 -12.51
CA LEU A 104 12.50 -0.76 -12.78
C LEU A 104 12.70 -0.43 -14.27
N TYR A 105 12.09 -1.20 -15.18
CA TYR A 105 12.11 -0.91 -16.62
C TYR A 105 11.48 0.45 -16.94
N ARG A 106 10.37 0.78 -16.27
CA ARG A 106 9.70 2.09 -16.37
C ARG A 106 10.43 3.22 -15.64
N ARG A 107 11.59 2.95 -15.03
CA ARG A 107 12.38 3.88 -14.20
C ARG A 107 11.63 4.44 -12.99
N ALA A 108 10.59 3.76 -12.54
CA ALA A 108 9.85 4.06 -11.31
C ALA A 108 10.55 3.45 -10.09
N TRP A 109 11.85 3.76 -9.91
CA TRP A 109 12.74 3.15 -8.91
C TRP A 109 12.18 3.24 -7.48
N ARG A 110 11.53 4.36 -7.20
CA ARG A 110 10.89 4.70 -5.92
C ARG A 110 9.77 3.71 -5.58
N LEU A 111 8.84 3.50 -6.51
CA LEU A 111 7.74 2.56 -6.31
C LEU A 111 8.21 1.10 -6.36
N ALA A 112 9.21 0.81 -7.21
CA ALA A 112 9.85 -0.51 -7.25
C ALA A 112 10.46 -0.88 -5.90
N ALA A 113 11.20 0.05 -5.27
CA ALA A 113 11.78 -0.12 -3.95
C ALA A 113 10.69 -0.32 -2.88
N TRP A 114 9.61 0.49 -2.90
CA TRP A 114 8.49 0.31 -1.99
C TRP A 114 7.84 -1.08 -2.11
N ALA A 115 7.58 -1.55 -3.33
CA ALA A 115 6.97 -2.86 -3.57
C ALA A 115 7.88 -4.00 -3.08
N ALA A 116 9.18 -3.93 -3.40
CA ALA A 116 10.18 -4.91 -2.96
C ALA A 116 10.33 -4.94 -1.43
N VAL A 117 10.47 -3.77 -0.79
CA VAL A 117 10.59 -3.65 0.66
C VAL A 117 9.33 -4.16 1.35
N THR A 118 8.14 -3.85 0.84
CA THR A 118 6.87 -4.33 1.41
C THR A 118 6.78 -5.86 1.38
N ALA A 119 7.14 -6.49 0.26
CA ALA A 119 7.14 -7.94 0.14
C ALA A 119 8.19 -8.63 1.05
N ALA A 120 9.39 -8.05 1.13
CA ALA A 120 10.47 -8.55 1.98
C ALA A 120 10.12 -8.41 3.46
N LEU A 121 9.67 -7.22 3.88
CA LEU A 121 9.26 -6.93 5.25
C LEU A 121 8.08 -7.81 5.69
N SER A 122 7.09 -8.01 4.82
CA SER A 122 5.98 -8.93 5.05
C SER A 122 6.48 -10.36 5.32
N SER A 123 7.43 -10.85 4.52
CA SER A 123 7.98 -12.19 4.69
C SER A 123 8.76 -12.32 6.00
N MET A 124 9.60 -11.32 6.31
CA MET A 124 10.41 -11.28 7.52
C MET A 124 9.55 -11.26 8.79
N VAL A 125 8.62 -10.30 8.88
CA VAL A 125 7.72 -10.16 10.04
C VAL A 125 6.85 -11.42 10.21
N GLY A 126 6.36 -11.99 9.10
CA GLY A 126 5.59 -13.23 9.14
C GLY A 126 6.37 -14.40 9.73
N VAL A 127 7.65 -14.56 9.36
CA VAL A 127 8.52 -15.59 9.94
C VAL A 127 8.78 -15.32 11.42
N MET A 128 9.09 -14.08 11.80
CA MET A 128 9.37 -13.71 13.20
C MET A 128 8.20 -14.00 14.13
N VAL A 129 6.99 -13.56 13.77
CA VAL A 129 5.78 -13.84 14.58
C VAL A 129 5.55 -15.34 14.64
N LYS A 130 5.74 -16.04 13.53
CA LYS A 130 5.52 -17.48 13.46
C LYS A 130 6.43 -18.29 14.37
N THR A 131 7.71 -17.90 14.46
CA THR A 131 8.68 -18.51 15.36
C THR A 131 8.52 -18.07 16.82
N ALA A 132 7.88 -16.92 17.08
CA ALA A 132 7.63 -16.46 18.44
C ALA A 132 6.39 -17.14 19.05
N VAL A 133 5.36 -17.39 18.25
CA VAL A 133 4.06 -17.89 18.70
C VAL A 133 4.01 -19.42 18.78
N GLU A 134 4.73 -20.11 17.89
CA GLU A 134 4.90 -21.56 17.90
C GLU A 134 3.60 -22.40 17.95
N ARG A 135 2.47 -21.82 17.51
CA ARG A 135 1.16 -22.46 17.61
C ARG A 135 1.08 -23.75 16.79
N ALA A 136 0.52 -24.79 17.39
CA ALA A 136 0.22 -26.05 16.71
C ALA A 136 -0.87 -25.90 15.63
N ARG A 137 -0.77 -26.72 14.57
CA ARG A 137 -1.77 -26.80 13.49
C ARG A 137 -2.98 -27.64 13.90
N PRO A 138 -4.13 -27.49 13.21
CA PRO A 138 -5.25 -28.41 13.38
C PRO A 138 -4.83 -29.86 13.11
N GLN A 139 -5.24 -30.76 13.99
CA GLN A 139 -5.12 -32.21 13.82
C GLN A 139 -6.54 -32.76 13.62
N LEU A 140 -7.00 -32.78 12.38
CA LEU A 140 -8.32 -33.29 12.03
C LEU A 140 -8.22 -34.76 11.59
N PRO A 141 -9.27 -35.58 11.81
CA PRO A 141 -9.40 -36.89 11.18
C PRO A 141 -9.30 -36.77 9.65
N ASP A 142 -8.67 -37.74 8.99
CA ASP A 142 -8.52 -37.80 7.52
C ASP A 142 -7.82 -36.59 6.87
N PRO A 143 -6.55 -36.30 7.22
CA PRO A 143 -5.85 -35.10 6.77
C PRO A 143 -5.66 -35.06 5.25
N VAL A 144 -6.37 -34.14 4.60
CA VAL A 144 -6.29 -33.89 3.14
C VAL A 144 -5.27 -32.82 2.77
N ALA A 145 -4.35 -32.42 3.65
CA ALA A 145 -3.18 -31.63 3.31
C ALA A 145 -2.23 -31.59 4.52
N HIS A 146 -0.92 -31.53 4.24
CA HIS A 146 0.10 -31.39 5.27
C HIS A 146 0.91 -30.13 5.01
N ALA A 147 1.15 -29.35 6.05
CA ALA A 147 1.98 -28.15 5.99
C ALA A 147 2.98 -28.20 7.16
N PRO A 148 4.29 -28.09 6.89
CA PRO A 148 5.30 -28.12 7.95
C PRO A 148 5.28 -26.83 8.80
N GLY A 149 5.85 -26.93 10.00
CA GLY A 149 6.03 -25.83 10.95
C GLY A 149 4.74 -25.32 11.60
N TYR A 150 4.86 -24.19 12.30
CA TYR A 150 3.77 -23.60 13.10
C TYR A 150 2.57 -23.09 12.29
N SER A 151 1.45 -22.83 12.95
CA SER A 151 0.18 -22.48 12.33
C SER A 151 -0.07 -20.97 12.25
N PHE A 152 0.23 -20.23 13.33
CA PHE A 152 -0.04 -18.79 13.41
C PHE A 152 1.20 -17.95 13.06
N PRO A 153 1.05 -16.83 12.32
CA PRO A 153 -0.09 -16.51 11.46
C PRO A 153 -0.02 -17.33 10.16
N SER A 154 -1.13 -17.36 9.41
CA SER A 154 -1.15 -18.03 8.11
C SER A 154 -0.30 -17.27 7.08
N GLY A 155 0.82 -17.87 6.68
CA GLY A 155 1.71 -17.28 5.66
C GLY A 155 1.04 -17.13 4.29
N HIS A 156 0.16 -18.05 3.89
CA HIS A 156 -0.60 -17.90 2.63
C HIS A 156 -1.52 -16.69 2.69
N ALA A 157 -2.30 -16.56 3.77
CA ALA A 157 -3.20 -15.43 3.95
C ALA A 157 -2.45 -14.09 3.99
N MET A 158 -1.32 -14.05 4.70
CA MET A 158 -0.47 -12.87 4.78
C MET A 158 0.13 -12.50 3.41
N THR A 159 0.73 -13.45 2.69
CA THR A 159 1.29 -13.20 1.35
C THR A 159 0.22 -12.79 0.34
N ALA A 160 -0.96 -13.43 0.35
CA ALA A 160 -2.05 -13.03 -0.53
C ALA A 160 -2.49 -11.58 -0.26
N THR A 161 -2.62 -11.21 1.02
CA THR A 161 -3.00 -9.85 1.42
C THR A 161 -1.99 -8.81 0.96
N THR A 162 -0.70 -9.05 1.22
CA THR A 162 0.35 -8.08 0.85
C THR A 162 0.59 -8.04 -0.64
N SER A 163 0.66 -9.17 -1.33
CA SER A 163 0.83 -9.21 -2.79
C SER A 163 -0.36 -8.60 -3.52
N CYS A 164 -1.60 -8.98 -3.20
CA CYS A 164 -2.78 -8.38 -3.83
C CYS A 164 -2.86 -6.88 -3.54
N GLY A 165 -2.53 -6.43 -2.33
CA GLY A 165 -2.48 -5.01 -2.00
C GLY A 165 -1.42 -4.23 -2.78
N VAL A 166 -0.20 -4.79 -2.93
CA VAL A 166 0.86 -4.20 -3.75
C VAL A 166 0.43 -4.12 -5.22
N LEU A 167 -0.06 -5.22 -5.79
CA LEU A 167 -0.53 -5.26 -7.18
C LEU A 167 -1.65 -4.24 -7.41
N LEU A 168 -2.61 -4.17 -6.49
CA LEU A 168 -3.71 -3.21 -6.57
C LEU A 168 -3.19 -1.78 -6.53
N LEU A 169 -2.38 -1.40 -5.53
CA LEU A 169 -1.90 -0.01 -5.39
C LEU A 169 -0.98 0.45 -6.54
N VAL A 170 -0.28 -0.49 -7.20
CA VAL A 170 0.60 -0.19 -8.33
C VAL A 170 -0.16 -0.16 -9.66
N LEU A 171 -1.07 -1.10 -9.89
CA LEU A 171 -1.73 -1.27 -11.20
C LEU A 171 -3.05 -0.52 -11.32
N LEU A 172 -3.71 -0.17 -10.21
CA LEU A 172 -4.98 0.58 -10.22
C LEU A 172 -4.94 1.92 -10.97
N PRO A 173 -3.84 2.71 -10.95
CA PRO A 173 -3.73 3.91 -11.78
C PRO A 173 -3.93 3.63 -13.28
N LEU A 174 -3.43 2.49 -13.77
CA LEU A 174 -3.46 2.08 -15.18
C LEU A 174 -4.84 1.57 -15.63
N VAL A 175 -5.76 1.36 -14.68
CA VAL A 175 -7.09 0.82 -14.97
C VAL A 175 -8.09 1.96 -15.17
N PRO A 176 -8.85 1.97 -16.29
CA PRO A 176 -9.90 2.95 -16.53
C PRO A 176 -10.89 3.01 -15.37
N ARG A 177 -11.34 4.22 -15.01
CA ARG A 177 -12.19 4.45 -13.81
C ARG A 177 -13.42 3.53 -13.74
N GLY A 178 -14.09 3.30 -14.88
CA GLY A 178 -15.27 2.44 -14.95
C GLY A 178 -14.99 0.94 -14.72
N LEU A 179 -13.73 0.50 -14.84
CA LEU A 179 -13.32 -0.89 -14.67
C LEU A 179 -12.62 -1.17 -13.34
N ARG A 180 -12.47 -0.15 -12.48
CA ARG A 180 -11.74 -0.30 -11.21
C ARG A 180 -12.38 -1.28 -10.22
N ALA A 181 -13.67 -1.59 -10.37
CA ALA A 181 -14.31 -2.63 -9.57
C ALA A 181 -13.67 -4.02 -9.78
N LEU A 182 -13.15 -4.30 -10.98
CA LEU A 182 -12.57 -5.61 -11.32
C LEU A 182 -11.30 -5.94 -10.52
N PRO A 183 -10.24 -5.10 -10.49
CA PRO A 183 -9.04 -5.41 -9.70
C PRO A 183 -9.33 -5.45 -8.18
N TRP A 184 -10.28 -4.65 -7.69
CA TRP A 184 -10.75 -4.74 -6.30
C TRP A 184 -11.42 -6.09 -6.01
N ALA A 185 -12.36 -6.51 -6.87
CA ALA A 185 -13.02 -7.80 -6.74
C ALA A 185 -12.00 -8.95 -6.82
N ALA A 186 -11.06 -8.90 -7.76
CA ALA A 186 -10.02 -9.92 -7.90
C ALA A 186 -9.13 -10.01 -6.65
N ALA A 187 -8.74 -8.87 -6.07
CA ALA A 187 -7.97 -8.83 -4.82
C ALA A 187 -8.76 -9.44 -3.65
N VAL A 188 -10.01 -9.02 -3.45
CA VAL A 188 -10.86 -9.52 -2.36
C VAL A 188 -11.11 -11.03 -2.51
N ILE A 189 -11.51 -11.48 -3.71
CA ILE A 189 -11.74 -12.89 -4.01
C ILE A 189 -10.47 -13.71 -3.75
N SER A 190 -9.30 -13.20 -4.14
CA SER A 190 -8.05 -13.90 -3.90
C SER A 190 -7.74 -14.00 -2.41
N VAL A 191 -7.82 -12.90 -1.65
CA VAL A 191 -7.51 -12.89 -0.21
C VAL A 191 -8.46 -13.78 0.59
N VAL A 192 -9.76 -13.67 0.33
CA VAL A 192 -10.80 -14.47 0.99
C VAL A 192 -10.71 -15.94 0.56
N GLY A 193 -10.53 -16.19 -0.74
CA GLY A 193 -10.40 -17.53 -1.30
C GLY A 193 -9.18 -18.28 -0.77
N VAL A 194 -8.03 -17.61 -0.64
CA VAL A 194 -6.85 -18.15 0.04
C VAL A 194 -7.23 -18.55 1.46
N GLY A 195 -7.81 -17.65 2.24
CA GLY A 195 -8.19 -17.93 3.63
C GLY A 195 -9.11 -19.15 3.76
N TYR A 196 -10.15 -19.20 2.91
CA TYR A 196 -11.08 -20.32 2.84
C TYR A 196 -10.35 -21.65 2.57
N THR A 197 -9.49 -21.70 1.55
CA THR A 197 -8.75 -22.93 1.21
C THR A 197 -7.90 -23.43 2.38
N ARG A 198 -7.31 -22.54 3.18
CA ARG A 198 -6.43 -22.92 4.30
C ARG A 198 -7.20 -23.56 5.46
N VAL A 199 -8.41 -23.07 5.74
CA VAL A 199 -9.28 -23.63 6.79
C VAL A 199 -9.96 -24.91 6.29
N ALA A 200 -10.52 -24.90 5.06
CA ALA A 200 -11.21 -26.06 4.49
C ALA A 200 -10.29 -27.27 4.28
N LEU A 201 -9.02 -27.05 3.92
CA LEU A 201 -8.03 -28.13 3.83
C LEU A 201 -7.46 -28.56 5.19
N GLY A 202 -7.91 -27.96 6.30
CA GLY A 202 -7.56 -28.37 7.66
C GLY A 202 -6.14 -28.01 8.10
N VAL A 203 -5.46 -27.10 7.40
CA VAL A 203 -4.04 -26.79 7.64
C VAL A 203 -3.80 -25.55 8.50
N HIS A 204 -4.84 -24.74 8.73
CA HIS A 204 -4.81 -23.55 9.58
C HIS A 204 -6.13 -23.38 10.33
N TRP A 205 -6.05 -22.77 11.50
CA TRP A 205 -7.21 -22.26 12.22
C TRP A 205 -7.75 -21.00 11.55
N ALA A 206 -9.03 -20.68 11.76
CA ALA A 206 -9.63 -19.47 11.21
C ALA A 206 -8.92 -18.20 11.73
N SER A 207 -8.55 -18.19 13.01
CA SER A 207 -7.77 -17.10 13.61
C SER A 207 -6.35 -16.97 13.05
N ASP A 208 -5.72 -18.04 12.56
CA ASP A 208 -4.42 -17.93 11.86
C ASP A 208 -4.57 -17.15 10.56
N VAL A 209 -5.67 -17.38 9.83
CA VAL A 209 -6.00 -16.68 8.59
C VAL A 209 -6.29 -15.21 8.86
N VAL A 210 -7.14 -14.92 9.85
CA VAL A 210 -7.43 -13.53 10.27
C VAL A 210 -6.17 -12.82 10.73
N GLY A 211 -5.33 -13.47 11.54
CA GLY A 211 -4.03 -12.93 11.96
C GLY A 211 -3.10 -12.65 10.77
N GLY A 212 -3.07 -13.54 9.78
CA GLY A 212 -2.32 -13.34 8.54
C GLY A 212 -2.82 -12.14 7.72
N TRP A 213 -4.13 -11.98 7.56
CA TRP A 213 -4.72 -10.83 6.89
C TRP A 213 -4.39 -9.52 7.61
N LEU A 214 -4.59 -9.46 8.93
CA LEU A 214 -4.36 -8.26 9.71
C LEU A 214 -2.88 -7.87 9.74
N LEU A 215 -1.97 -8.82 9.92
CA LEU A 215 -0.53 -8.56 9.89
C LEU A 215 -0.06 -8.10 8.50
N GLY A 216 -0.59 -8.73 7.44
CA GLY A 216 -0.32 -8.32 6.07
C GLY A 216 -0.80 -6.90 5.78
N LEU A 217 -2.03 -6.56 6.19
CA LEU A 217 -2.56 -5.20 6.09
C LEU A 217 -1.75 -4.20 6.91
N ALA A 218 -1.30 -4.57 8.12
CA ALA A 218 -0.49 -3.70 8.96
C ALA A 218 0.85 -3.35 8.30
N VAL A 219 1.55 -4.34 7.74
CA VAL A 219 2.79 -4.12 7.00
C VAL A 219 2.54 -3.24 5.78
N LEU A 220 1.53 -3.55 4.97
CA LEU A 220 1.19 -2.78 3.78
C LEU A 220 0.83 -1.33 4.13
N ALA A 221 -0.01 -1.12 5.13
CA ALA A 221 -0.41 0.21 5.59
C ALA A 221 0.79 1.01 6.09
N ALA A 222 1.67 0.39 6.89
CA ALA A 222 2.86 1.04 7.43
C ALA A 222 3.84 1.45 6.31
N THR A 223 4.14 0.57 5.36
CA THR A 223 5.06 0.90 4.26
C THR A 223 4.45 1.91 3.30
N THR A 224 3.15 1.82 3.01
CA THR A 224 2.42 2.82 2.21
C THR A 224 2.42 4.18 2.88
N ALA A 225 2.21 4.24 4.20
CA ALA A 225 2.23 5.50 4.91
C ALA A 225 3.63 6.12 4.96
N ALA A 226 4.67 5.31 5.16
CA ALA A 226 6.06 5.75 5.08
C ALA A 226 6.40 6.30 3.68
N PHE A 227 5.96 5.61 2.62
CA PHE A 227 6.15 6.09 1.24
C PHE A 227 5.43 7.41 0.97
N GLN A 228 4.19 7.57 1.46
CA GLN A 228 3.43 8.81 1.30
C GLN A 228 4.04 9.96 2.09
N ALA A 229 4.51 9.73 3.32
CA ALA A 229 5.20 10.74 4.12
C ALA A 229 6.42 11.29 3.37
N TRP A 230 7.24 10.41 2.83
CA TRP A 230 8.39 10.81 2.01
C TRP A 230 7.99 11.50 0.69
N ARG A 231 6.88 11.12 0.04
CA ARG A 231 6.38 11.85 -1.14
C ARG A 231 6.05 13.29 -0.78
N GLN A 232 5.42 13.52 0.37
CA GLN A 232 5.10 14.85 0.87
C GLN A 232 6.36 15.68 1.17
N GLU A 233 7.37 15.08 1.81
CA GLU A 233 8.66 15.75 2.07
C GLU A 233 9.39 16.14 0.78
N ALA A 234 9.29 15.31 -0.25
CA ALA A 234 9.82 15.59 -1.58
C ALA A 234 8.97 16.60 -2.40
N GLY A 235 7.91 17.18 -1.82
CA GLY A 235 7.04 18.16 -2.50
C GLY A 235 6.04 17.55 -3.50
N LEU A 236 5.88 16.23 -3.52
CA LEU A 236 4.92 15.56 -4.41
C LEU A 236 3.51 15.55 -3.81
N ALA A 237 2.49 15.56 -4.68
CA ALA A 237 1.09 15.51 -4.28
C ALA A 237 0.74 14.23 -3.50
N HIS A 238 -0.19 14.36 -2.55
CA HIS A 238 -0.75 13.23 -1.80
C HIS A 238 -1.62 12.39 -2.72
N THR A 239 -1.50 11.07 -2.64
CA THR A 239 -2.28 10.14 -3.45
C THR A 239 -3.26 9.36 -2.57
N SER A 240 -4.50 9.19 -3.02
CA SER A 240 -5.45 8.32 -2.32
C SER A 240 -5.27 6.87 -2.75
N PRO A 241 -5.60 5.86 -1.92
CA PRO A 241 -5.57 4.46 -2.34
C PRO A 241 -6.37 4.18 -3.63
N ALA A 242 -7.45 4.92 -3.86
CA ALA A 242 -8.28 4.82 -5.06
C ALA A 242 -7.61 5.35 -6.34
N GLN A 243 -6.53 6.11 -6.21
CA GLN A 243 -5.70 6.62 -7.31
C GLN A 243 -4.43 5.80 -7.51
N GLY A 244 -4.13 4.85 -6.60
CA GLY A 244 -2.85 4.15 -6.52
C GLY A 244 -1.71 5.00 -5.95
N LEU A 245 -0.51 4.44 -5.83
CA LEU A 245 0.62 5.07 -5.13
C LEU A 245 1.36 6.12 -5.96
N GLU A 246 1.38 5.96 -7.28
CA GLU A 246 2.05 6.86 -8.22
C GLU A 246 1.17 7.03 -9.47
N PRO A 247 0.16 7.92 -9.41
CA PRO A 247 -0.73 8.18 -10.54
C PRO A 247 0.01 8.74 -11.76
N GLU A 248 1.21 9.31 -11.56
CA GLU A 248 2.06 9.82 -12.63
C GLU A 248 2.53 8.73 -13.62
N LEU A 249 2.43 7.45 -13.25
CA LEU A 249 2.74 6.32 -14.12
C LEU A 249 1.88 6.25 -15.40
N ASP A 250 0.66 6.79 -15.34
CA ASP A 250 -0.30 6.81 -16.45
C ASP A 250 -0.06 7.98 -17.42
N THR A 251 0.71 9.00 -17.00
CA THR A 251 1.09 10.11 -17.87
C THR A 251 2.19 9.67 -18.84
N PRO A 252 1.99 9.76 -20.17
CA PRO A 252 3.11 9.66 -21.11
C PRO A 252 4.15 10.71 -20.72
N HIS A 253 5.44 10.34 -20.63
CA HIS A 253 6.54 11.29 -20.42
C HIS A 253 6.49 12.35 -21.52
N THR A 254 5.79 13.45 -21.27
CA THR A 254 6.07 14.73 -21.92
C THR A 254 7.16 15.33 -21.05
N ALA A 255 8.35 15.50 -21.64
CA ALA A 255 9.43 16.23 -20.98
C ALA A 255 8.87 17.57 -20.48
N PRO A 256 9.31 18.08 -19.31
CA PRO A 256 8.92 19.41 -18.88
C PRO A 256 9.27 20.39 -20.00
N GLU A 257 8.26 21.05 -20.54
CA GLU A 257 8.43 22.13 -21.51
C GLU A 257 9.37 23.14 -20.83
N PRO A 258 10.56 23.43 -21.40
CA PRO A 258 11.48 24.37 -20.78
C PRO A 258 10.72 25.68 -20.62
N ALA A 259 10.62 26.15 -19.38
CA ALA A 259 10.00 27.41 -19.05
C ALA A 259 10.60 28.48 -19.97
N LEU A 260 9.80 28.92 -20.93
CA LEU A 260 10.11 30.00 -21.84
C LEU A 260 10.20 31.24 -20.96
N HIS A 261 11.40 31.49 -20.43
CA HIS A 261 11.78 32.74 -19.81
C HIS A 261 11.65 33.82 -20.89
N LEU A 262 10.45 34.41 -20.98
CA LEU A 262 10.25 35.72 -21.59
C LEU A 262 10.94 36.75 -20.69
N GLY A 263 12.26 36.82 -20.84
CA GLY A 263 13.08 37.92 -20.36
C GLY A 263 12.78 39.14 -21.23
N HIS A 264 11.84 39.98 -20.78
CA HIS A 264 11.67 41.31 -21.32
C HIS A 264 12.81 42.19 -20.80
N HIS A 265 13.79 42.46 -21.65
CA HIS A 265 14.84 43.46 -21.44
C HIS A 265 14.55 44.65 -22.37
N PRO A 266 14.14 45.82 -21.85
CA PRO A 266 14.35 47.08 -22.54
C PRO A 266 15.55 47.77 -21.89
N THR A 267 16.69 47.71 -22.56
CA THR A 267 17.80 48.64 -22.36
C THR A 267 17.61 49.80 -23.34
N ASP A 268 17.04 50.91 -22.86
CA ASP A 268 17.18 52.19 -23.56
C ASP A 268 18.35 52.95 -22.90
N GLU A 269 19.53 52.76 -23.47
CA GLU A 269 20.66 53.66 -23.29
C GLU A 269 20.47 54.89 -24.18
N ASN A 270 20.44 56.05 -23.54
CA ASN A 270 20.61 57.36 -24.16
C ASN A 270 22.06 57.53 -24.62
N PRO A 271 22.30 58.09 -25.82
CA PRO A 271 23.38 59.05 -25.92
C PRO A 271 22.96 60.33 -26.65
N SER A 272 23.20 61.47 -26.00
CA SER A 272 23.49 62.74 -26.67
C SER A 272 24.88 62.63 -27.34
N PRO A 273 25.05 63.21 -28.53
CA PRO A 273 25.82 64.45 -28.56
C PRO A 273 25.34 65.49 -29.58
N THR A 274 25.61 66.73 -29.22
CA THR A 274 25.76 67.94 -30.05
C THR A 274 26.43 67.72 -31.41
N ASP A 275 25.87 68.29 -32.48
CA ASP A 275 26.62 69.17 -33.38
C ASP A 275 25.68 70.10 -34.20
N THR A 276 26.31 71.11 -34.79
CA THR A 276 25.85 72.43 -35.21
C THR A 276 25.53 72.57 -36.70
N LYS A 277 24.94 73.73 -37.06
CA LYS A 277 24.61 74.31 -38.41
C LYS A 277 23.23 73.89 -38.96
N GLU A 278 22.40 74.73 -39.57
CA GLU A 278 22.60 75.96 -40.36
C GLU A 278 21.22 76.68 -40.43
N ASP A 279 21.09 77.93 -39.99
CA ASP A 279 20.77 79.12 -40.81
C ASP A 279 19.77 78.91 -41.98
N ASP A 280 18.53 79.39 -41.86
CA ASP A 280 17.86 80.16 -42.92
C ASP A 280 16.61 80.91 -42.41
N SER A 281 16.33 82.05 -43.06
CA SER A 281 15.11 82.87 -43.10
C SER A 281 14.91 84.03 -42.10
N ARG A 282 15.51 85.16 -42.49
CA ARG A 282 15.02 86.56 -42.43
C ARG A 282 13.56 86.71 -42.93
N PRO A 283 12.88 87.89 -42.81
CA PRO A 283 13.35 89.25 -42.48
C PRO A 283 12.72 89.93 -41.26
#